data_AF-A0A7Y6BUK4-F1
#
_entry.id   AF-A0A7Y6BUK4-F1
#
_cell.length_a   1.000
_cell.length_b   1.000
_cell.length_c   1.000
_cell.angle_alpha   90.00
_cell.angle_beta   90.00
_cell.angle_gamma   90.00
#
_symmetry.space_group_name_H-M   'P 1'
#
loop_
_entity.id
_entity.type
_entity.pdbx_description
1 polymer ?
#
loop_
_entity_poly.entity_id
_entity_poly.type
_entity_poly.pdbx_seq_one_letter_code
_entity_poly.pdbx_strand_id
1 'polypeptide(L)' 'MKTRKINVPKGYVPATYEELAVIAGIPTREARRGVDEMEKAGIVKIIKFGDVLFYKLNL' A
#
# COMPACT_ATOMS: atom_id res chain seq x y z
N MET A 1 -2.37 25.61 -1.31
CA MET A 1 -2.93 24.24 -1.24
C MET A 1 -3.25 23.90 0.21
N LYS A 2 -4.49 23.53 0.54
CA LYS A 2 -4.81 23.01 1.88
C LYS A 2 -4.29 21.58 1.97
N THR A 3 -3.18 21.36 2.68
CA THR A 3 -2.67 20.04 3.01
C THR A 3 -3.71 19.33 3.88
N ARG A 4 -4.51 18.44 3.30
CA ARG A 4 -5.36 17.54 4.09
C ARG A 4 -4.41 16.65 4.89
N LYS A 5 -4.43 16.76 6.23
CA LYS A 5 -3.72 15.81 7.10
C LYS A 5 -4.36 14.44 6.89
N ILE A 6 -3.62 13.55 6.25
CA ILE A 6 -4.02 12.16 6.08
C ILE A 6 -3.74 11.45 7.40
N ASN A 7 -4.79 11.06 8.12
CA ASN A 7 -4.64 10.28 9.35
C ASN A 7 -4.38 8.82 8.98
N VAL A 8 -3.20 8.32 9.32
CA VAL A 8 -2.83 6.91 9.14
C VAL A 8 -3.56 6.06 10.20
N PRO A 9 -4.34 5.03 9.82
CA PRO A 9 -4.97 4.13 10.79
C PRO A 9 -3.94 3.40 11.66
N LYS A 10 -4.28 3.15 12.93
CA LYS A 10 -3.36 2.48 13.87
C LYS A 10 -2.91 1.12 13.34
N GLY A 11 -1.59 0.92 13.28
CA GLY A 11 -0.97 -0.33 12.83
C GLY A 11 -0.91 -0.52 11.31
N TYR A 12 -1.23 0.51 10.53
CA TYR A 12 -1.02 0.54 9.09
C TYR A 12 0.17 1.41 8.73
N VAL A 13 0.80 1.09 7.60
CA VAL A 13 1.89 1.85 7.00
C VAL A 13 1.38 2.46 5.69
N PRO A 14 1.49 3.79 5.48
CA PRO A 14 1.15 4.42 4.22
C PRO A 14 2.26 4.17 3.19
N ALA A 15 1.88 3.85 1.95
CA ALA A 15 2.78 3.81 0.80
C ALA A 15 2.00 4.00 -0.52
N THR A 16 2.66 4.39 -1.60
CA THR A 16 2.12 4.27 -2.97
C THR A 16 2.62 3.00 -3.65
N TYR A 17 2.01 2.62 -4.78
CA TYR A 17 2.54 1.50 -5.58
C TYR A 17 3.94 1.79 -6.12
N GLU A 18 4.24 3.05 -6.45
CA GLU A 18 5.57 3.49 -6.90
C GLU A 18 6.62 3.34 -5.80
N GLU A 19 6.31 3.74 -4.58
CA GLU A 19 7.21 3.56 -3.44
C GLU A 19 7.48 2.07 -3.18
N LEU A 20 6.44 1.23 -3.19
CA LEU A 20 6.57 -0.21 -3.04
C LEU A 20 7.40 -0.83 -4.18
N ALA A 21 7.21 -0.36 -5.41
CA ALA A 21 7.95 -0.81 -6.57
C ALA A 21 9.44 -0.48 -6.48
N VAL A 22 9.77 0.74 -6.05
CA VAL A 22 11.15 1.19 -5.80
C VAL A 22 11.81 0.36 -4.70
N ILE A 23 11.12 0.13 -3.59
CA ILE A 23 11.64 -0.67 -2.47
C ILE A 23 11.89 -2.12 -2.88
N ALA A 24 10.96 -2.72 -3.62
CA ALA A 24 11.04 -4.11 -4.05
C ALA A 24 11.92 -4.31 -5.30
N GLY A 25 12.36 -3.24 -5.97
CA GLY A 25 13.17 -3.31 -7.19
C GLY A 25 12.42 -3.91 -8.38
N ILE A 26 11.09 -3.73 -8.46
CA ILE A 26 10.24 -4.29 -9.52
C ILE A 26 9.44 -3.18 -10.22
N PRO A 27 8.93 -3.41 -11.45
CA PRO A 27 8.04 -2.45 -12.11
C PRO A 27 6.76 -2.18 -11.29
N THR A 28 6.25 -0.94 -11.31
CA THR A 28 5.02 -0.55 -10.59
C THR A 28 3.82 -1.43 -10.93
N ARG A 29 3.72 -1.90 -12.17
CA ARG A 29 2.68 -2.86 -12.60
C ARG A 29 2.77 -4.18 -11.85
N GLU A 30 3.98 -4.69 -11.63
CA GLU A 30 4.24 -5.92 -10.89
C GLU A 30 3.99 -5.74 -9.40
N ALA A 31 4.41 -4.60 -8.82
CA ALA A 31 4.09 -4.25 -7.44
C ALA A 31 2.58 -4.24 -7.21
N ARG A 32 1.82 -3.61 -8.11
CA ARG A 32 0.35 -3.60 -8.04
C ARG A 32 -0.25 -5.01 -8.07
N ARG A 33 0.21 -5.85 -9.00
CA ARG A 33 -0.24 -7.25 -9.11
C ARG A 33 0.07 -8.03 -7.83
N GLY A 34 1.31 -7.96 -7.34
CA GLY A 34 1.72 -8.66 -6.13
C GLY A 34 0.96 -8.22 -4.89
N VAL A 35 0.71 -6.92 -4.75
CA VAL A 35 -0.10 -6.36 -3.65
C VAL A 35 -1.54 -6.90 -3.69
N ASP A 36 -2.18 -6.92 -4.86
CA ASP A 36 -3.55 -7.47 -5.02
C ASP A 36 -3.58 -8.99 -4.75
N GLU A 37 -2.54 -9.74 -5.12
CA GLU A 37 -2.42 -11.19 -4.82
C GLU A 37 -2.21 -11.45 -3.33
N MET A 38 -1.35 -10.68 -2.67
CA MET A 38 -1.11 -10.76 -1.22
C MET A 38 -2.36 -10.41 -0.41
N GLU A 39 -3.17 -9.45 -0.87
CA GLU A 39 -4.44 -9.10 -0.24
C GLU A 39 -5.45 -10.25 -0.36
N LYS A 40 -5.58 -10.84 -1.55
CA LYS A 40 -6.44 -12.02 -1.78
C LYS A 40 -6.02 -13.23 -0.96
N ALA A 41 -4.72 -13.43 -0.79
CA ALA A 41 -4.17 -14.49 0.05
C ALA A 41 -4.32 -14.22 1.56
N GLY A 42 -4.79 -13.03 1.96
CA GLY A 42 -4.95 -12.65 3.36
C GLY A 42 -3.64 -12.34 4.09
N ILE A 43 -2.53 -12.18 3.37
CA ILE A 43 -1.20 -11.85 3.91
C ILE A 43 -1.14 -10.37 4.30
N VAL A 44 -1.79 -9.51 3.53
CA VAL A 44 -1.86 -8.08 3.80
C VAL A 44 -3.30 -7.60 3.81
N LYS A 45 -3.57 -6.60 4.64
CA LYS A 45 -4.84 -5.86 4.62
C LYS A 45 -4.58 -4.46 4.09
N ILE A 46 -5.40 -4.02 3.13
CA ILE A 46 -5.19 -2.75 2.43
C ILE A 46 -6.41 -1.84 2.59
N ILE A 47 -6.15 -0.55 2.80
CA ILE A 47 -7.15 0.51 2.72
C ILE A 47 -6.66 1.48 1.65
N LYS A 48 -7.46 1.71 0.61
CA LYS A 48 -7.13 2.60 -0.52
C LYS A 48 -7.72 3.99 -0.27
N PHE A 49 -6.91 5.05 -0.38
CA PHE A 49 -7.36 6.45 -0.28
C PHE A 49 -6.64 7.32 -1.32
N GLY A 50 -7.31 7.56 -2.45
CA GLY A 50 -6.65 8.14 -3.62
C GLY A 50 -5.51 7.24 -4.08
N ASP A 51 -4.32 7.82 -4.29
CA ASP A 51 -3.12 7.10 -4.72
C ASP A 51 -2.33 6.45 -3.57
N VAL A 52 -2.76 6.68 -2.32
CA VAL A 52 -2.11 6.12 -1.13
C VAL A 52 -2.78 4.83 -0.71
N LEU A 53 -1.95 3.83 -0.41
CA LEU A 53 -2.30 2.55 0.18
C LEU A 53 -1.89 2.60 1.66
N PHE A 54 -2.81 2.31 2.56
CA PHE A 54 -2.46 1.93 3.92
C PHE A 54 -2.44 0.42 3.97
N TYR A 55 -1.25 -0.18 4.10
CA TYR A 55 -1.11 -1.63 4.22
C TYR A 55 -0.76 -2.03 5.65
N LYS A 56 -1.21 -3.20 6.05
CA LYS A 56 -0.83 -3.87 7.31
C LYS A 56 -0.56 -5.33 7.01
N LEU A 57 0.57 -5.85 7.51
CA LEU A 57 0.84 -7.28 7.45
C LEU A 57 -0.07 -8.03 8.44
N ASN A 58 -0.61 -9.15 7.98
CA ASN A 58 -1.39 -10.09 8.79
C ASN A 58 -0.46 -11.25 9.18
N LEU A 59 0.47 -10.97 10.10
CA LEU A 59 1.42 -11.92 10.68
C LEU A 59 0.96 -12.36 12.06
#